data_AF-R5KLS5-F1
#
_entry.id   AF-R5KLS5-F1
#
_cell.length_a   1.000
_cell.length_b   1.000
_cell.length_c   1.000
_cell.angle_alpha   90.00
_cell.angle_beta   90.00
_cell.angle_gamma   90.00
#
_symmetry.space_group_name_H-M   'P 1'
#
loop_
_entity.id
_entity.type
_entity.pdbx_description
1 polymer ?
#
loop_
_entity_poly.entity_id
_entity_poly.type
_entity_poly.pdbx_seq_one_letter_code
_entity_poly.pdbx_strand_id
1 'polypeptide(L)'
;MGNLKNNIDHYMKLKGIKMYSHLLVNIAHELGIKGQDAYQFANKEKSNFSKMLKDERPLKYEFIIPLEKIFGVSLARLLDEDAYKLPTEKDNVPFNKGFRYYAYLDDPKLYKEEFDLLLTKDGKSILTQTDEFGKTFLDYVVEYHSVNGIRYLHEEYGIKLRWYHNQFEFKKDSGMTWINFENCIEFARLVASMNDAALFNDIYDSYNMFLSNGHYASNDTIFGRSEYLEIILDNDALFHSIFERRPYEYVLAGSRVKREKQVASITYYSINPIINNCLRYALEHLDKYKHRAINVLKFGIKHNTEILNEVGADTYCICNELGGVIGSGRTDWFSCDVDDIAVYVDIKVNDDEINALIEQLPKFKKIY
;
A
#
# COMPACT_ATOMS: atom_id res chain seq x y z
N MET A 1 -43.52 10.32 3.90
CA MET A 1 -42.69 9.67 2.86
C MET A 1 -42.42 10.61 1.66
N GLY A 2 -42.26 11.93 1.87
CA GLY A 2 -41.96 12.89 0.79
C GLY A 2 -40.52 12.84 0.24
N ASN A 3 -39.66 11.97 0.80
CA ASN A 3 -38.22 11.95 0.55
C ASN A 3 -37.82 11.02 -0.60
N LEU A 4 -38.67 10.04 -0.95
CA LEU A 4 -38.38 9.07 -2.01
C LEU A 4 -38.07 9.76 -3.34
N LYS A 5 -38.87 10.77 -3.71
CA LYS A 5 -38.65 11.55 -4.92
C LYS A 5 -37.31 12.30 -4.87
N ASN A 6 -37.02 12.99 -3.76
CA ASN A 6 -35.81 13.78 -3.62
C ASN A 6 -34.55 12.90 -3.67
N ASN A 7 -34.61 11.72 -3.03
CA ASN A 7 -33.51 10.75 -3.05
C ASN A 7 -33.34 10.13 -4.44
N ILE A 8 -34.43 9.74 -5.11
CA ILE A 8 -34.36 9.25 -6.51
C ILE A 8 -33.79 10.32 -7.43
N ASP A 9 -34.20 11.59 -7.30
CA ASP A 9 -33.68 12.71 -8.09
C ASP A 9 -32.18 12.90 -7.87
N HIS A 10 -31.74 12.81 -6.61
CA HIS A 10 -30.33 12.88 -6.23
C HIS A 10 -29.51 11.76 -6.89
N TYR A 11 -29.95 10.50 -6.75
CA TYR A 11 -29.24 9.36 -7.34
C TYR A 11 -29.31 9.34 -8.87
N MET A 12 -30.41 9.79 -9.48
CA MET A 12 -30.49 10.00 -10.93
C MET A 12 -29.45 11.01 -11.41
N LYS A 13 -29.25 12.11 -10.68
CA LYS A 13 -28.21 13.10 -10.98
C LYS A 13 -26.81 12.47 -10.90
N LEU A 14 -26.53 11.70 -9.85
CA LEU A 14 -25.24 11.01 -9.69
C LEU A 14 -24.98 9.98 -10.79
N LYS A 15 -26.01 9.23 -11.21
CA LYS A 15 -25.92 8.21 -12.26
C LYS A 15 -26.06 8.77 -13.69
N GLY A 16 -26.19 10.09 -13.84
CA GLY A 16 -26.36 10.73 -15.15
C GLY A 16 -27.69 10.41 -15.87
N ILE A 17 -28.71 9.95 -15.15
CA ILE A 17 -30.02 9.59 -15.69
C ILE A 17 -30.87 10.86 -15.84
N LYS A 18 -31.02 11.34 -17.08
CA LYS A 18 -31.65 12.65 -17.35
C LYS A 18 -33.17 12.71 -17.14
N MET A 19 -33.88 11.58 -17.23
CA MET A 19 -35.35 11.54 -17.23
C MET A 19 -35.88 10.29 -16.52
N TYR A 20 -37.04 10.37 -15.86
CA TYR A 20 -37.68 9.20 -15.25
C TYR A 20 -38.07 8.13 -16.27
N SER A 21 -38.33 8.50 -17.52
CA SER A 21 -38.54 7.52 -18.61
C SER A 21 -37.29 6.67 -18.83
N HIS A 22 -36.09 7.24 -18.73
CA HIS A 22 -34.84 6.48 -18.82
C HIS A 22 -34.65 5.59 -17.59
N LEU A 23 -34.99 6.07 -16.39
CA LEU A 23 -34.97 5.23 -15.20
C LEU A 23 -35.91 4.03 -15.34
N LEU A 24 -37.13 4.24 -15.84
CA LEU A 24 -38.10 3.16 -16.08
C LEU A 24 -37.63 2.16 -17.14
N VAL A 25 -36.91 2.61 -18.18
CA VAL A 25 -36.26 1.72 -19.15
C VAL A 25 -35.15 0.89 -18.47
N ASN A 26 -34.34 1.50 -17.61
CA ASN A 26 -33.32 0.77 -16.86
C ASN A 26 -33.96 -0.26 -15.91
N ILE A 27 -35.07 0.08 -15.25
CA ILE A 27 -35.85 -0.86 -14.43
C ILE A 27 -36.36 -2.02 -15.29
N ALA A 28 -36.88 -1.74 -16.48
CA ALA A 28 -37.34 -2.78 -17.41
C ALA A 28 -36.21 -3.75 -17.79
N HIS A 29 -35.01 -3.22 -18.06
CA HIS A 29 -33.83 -4.03 -18.35
C HIS A 29 -33.44 -4.94 -17.18
N GLU A 30 -33.47 -4.43 -15.94
CA GLU A 30 -33.21 -5.22 -14.73
C GLU A 30 -34.28 -6.30 -14.48
N LEU A 31 -35.50 -6.09 -14.98
CA LEU A 31 -36.58 -7.08 -14.98
C LEU A 31 -36.48 -8.06 -16.16
N GLY A 32 -35.44 -7.98 -16.98
CA GLY A 32 -35.21 -8.86 -18.13
C GLY A 32 -36.01 -8.50 -19.38
N ILE A 33 -36.72 -7.38 -19.40
CA ILE A 33 -37.46 -6.87 -20.56
C ILE A 33 -36.45 -6.19 -21.49
N LYS A 34 -36.44 -6.55 -22.78
CA LYS A 34 -35.42 -6.08 -23.75
C LYS A 34 -36.05 -5.38 -24.95
N GLY A 35 -35.25 -4.59 -25.66
CA GLY A 35 -35.65 -3.99 -26.94
C GLY A 35 -36.81 -3.00 -26.80
N GLN A 36 -37.72 -2.98 -27.78
CA GLN A 36 -38.86 -2.06 -27.80
C GLN A 36 -39.84 -2.24 -26.63
N ASP A 37 -39.91 -3.44 -26.07
CA ASP A 37 -40.81 -3.75 -24.95
C ASP A 37 -40.44 -2.98 -23.68
N ALA A 38 -39.15 -2.66 -23.50
CA ALA A 38 -38.68 -1.82 -22.39
C ALA A 38 -39.23 -0.39 -22.46
N TYR A 39 -39.33 0.16 -23.68
CA TYR A 39 -39.90 1.49 -23.91
C TYR A 39 -41.43 1.48 -23.75
N GLN A 40 -42.10 0.41 -24.19
CA GLN A 40 -43.55 0.23 -23.98
C GLN A 40 -43.87 0.10 -22.49
N PHE A 41 -43.09 -0.67 -21.75
CA PHE A 41 -43.17 -0.77 -20.30
C PHE A 41 -43.01 0.60 -19.64
N ALA A 42 -41.97 1.35 -19.99
CA ALA A 42 -41.72 2.67 -19.41
C ALA A 42 -42.89 3.65 -19.68
N ASN A 43 -43.45 3.62 -20.89
CA ASN A 43 -44.63 4.45 -21.23
C ASN A 43 -45.87 4.06 -20.42
N LYS A 44 -46.12 2.76 -20.23
CA LYS A 44 -47.25 2.25 -19.45
C LYS A 44 -47.12 2.60 -17.96
N GLU A 45 -45.92 2.52 -17.42
CA GLU A 45 -45.67 2.72 -15.99
C GLU A 45 -45.45 4.18 -15.58
N LYS A 46 -45.19 5.09 -16.53
CA LYS A 46 -44.87 6.51 -16.25
C LYS A 46 -45.84 7.20 -15.29
N SER A 47 -47.15 7.08 -15.53
CA SER A 47 -48.18 7.70 -14.69
C SER A 47 -48.23 7.07 -13.30
N ASN A 48 -48.14 5.74 -13.23
CA ASN A 48 -48.13 5.01 -11.97
C ASN A 48 -46.89 5.35 -11.14
N PHE A 49 -45.71 5.38 -11.76
CA PHE A 49 -44.46 5.72 -11.11
C PHE A 49 -44.46 7.15 -10.58
N SER A 50 -45.01 8.12 -11.35
CA SER A 50 -45.15 9.49 -10.86
C SER A 50 -46.02 9.59 -9.60
N LYS A 51 -47.08 8.78 -9.50
CA LYS A 51 -47.92 8.70 -8.29
C LYS A 51 -47.18 8.07 -7.12
N MET A 52 -46.30 7.10 -7.38
CA MET A 52 -45.43 6.49 -6.34
C MET A 52 -44.45 7.51 -5.75
N LEU A 53 -43.83 8.32 -6.60
CA LEU A 53 -42.91 9.37 -6.15
C LEU A 53 -43.59 10.45 -5.31
N LYS A 54 -44.91 10.65 -5.48
CA LYS A 54 -45.73 11.61 -4.74
C LYS A 54 -46.39 11.01 -3.49
N ASP A 55 -46.09 9.76 -3.15
CA ASP A 55 -46.72 9.06 -2.03
C ASP A 55 -48.25 8.86 -2.21
N GLU A 56 -48.77 9.03 -3.42
CA GLU A 56 -50.18 8.77 -3.76
C GLU A 56 -50.44 7.27 -3.96
N ARG A 57 -49.37 6.48 -4.18
CA ARG A 57 -49.41 5.02 -4.32
C ARG A 57 -48.15 4.41 -3.71
N PRO A 58 -48.23 3.19 -3.15
CA PRO A 58 -47.06 2.48 -2.67
C PRO A 58 -46.11 2.15 -3.84
N LEU A 59 -44.81 2.18 -3.57
CA LEU A 59 -43.80 1.70 -4.52
C LEU A 59 -44.06 0.21 -4.80
N LYS A 60 -44.11 -0.15 -6.08
CA LYS A 60 -44.27 -1.54 -6.50
C LYS A 60 -43.11 -2.39 -6.02
N TYR A 61 -43.42 -3.57 -5.49
CA TYR A 61 -42.41 -4.54 -5.04
C TYR A 61 -41.41 -4.91 -6.14
N GLU A 62 -41.91 -5.11 -7.37
CA GLU A 62 -41.09 -5.40 -8.54
C GLU A 62 -40.06 -4.31 -8.89
N PHE A 63 -40.22 -3.07 -8.42
CA PHE A 63 -39.27 -1.99 -8.70
C PHE A 63 -38.17 -1.87 -7.66
N ILE A 64 -38.33 -2.52 -6.50
CA ILE A 64 -37.41 -2.39 -5.37
C ILE A 64 -36.00 -2.87 -5.77
N ILE A 65 -35.86 -4.14 -6.13
CA ILE A 65 -34.56 -4.72 -6.50
C ILE A 65 -33.92 -3.98 -7.71
N PRO A 66 -34.65 -3.67 -8.80
CA PRO A 66 -34.11 -2.83 -9.86
C PRO A 66 -33.58 -1.48 -9.40
N LEU A 67 -34.33 -0.76 -8.56
CA LEU A 67 -33.90 0.55 -8.05
C LEU A 67 -32.65 0.43 -7.19
N GLU A 68 -32.58 -0.57 -6.33
CA GLU A 68 -31.41 -0.84 -5.49
C GLU A 68 -30.17 -1.13 -6.35
N LYS A 69 -30.31 -1.92 -7.42
CA LYS A 69 -29.21 -2.20 -8.36
C LYS A 69 -28.78 -0.99 -9.17
N ILE A 70 -29.73 -0.22 -9.71
CA ILE A 70 -29.43 0.95 -10.54
C ILE A 70 -28.72 2.02 -9.71
N PHE A 71 -29.15 2.24 -8.48
CA PHE A 71 -28.60 3.29 -7.61
C PHE A 71 -27.46 2.83 -6.72
N GLY A 72 -27.36 1.52 -6.43
CA GLY A 72 -26.35 0.96 -5.53
C GLY A 72 -26.61 1.25 -4.05
N VAL A 73 -27.88 1.41 -3.66
CA VAL A 73 -28.30 1.72 -2.28
C VAL A 73 -29.62 1.02 -1.95
N SER A 74 -29.82 0.61 -0.70
CA SER A 74 -31.05 -0.07 -0.27
C SER A 74 -32.30 0.81 -0.37
N LEU A 75 -33.48 0.18 -0.50
CA LEU A 75 -34.75 0.89 -0.46
C LEU A 75 -34.97 1.61 0.87
N ALA A 76 -34.56 0.99 1.98
CA ALA A 76 -34.64 1.61 3.31
C ALA A 76 -33.93 2.96 3.31
N ARG A 77 -32.74 3.03 2.69
CA ARG A 77 -32.00 4.27 2.51
C ARG A 77 -32.67 5.22 1.52
N LEU A 78 -33.23 4.73 0.42
CA LEU A 78 -34.01 5.60 -0.49
C LEU A 78 -35.23 6.25 0.16
N LEU A 79 -35.76 5.68 1.24
CA LEU A 79 -36.92 6.19 1.98
C LEU A 79 -36.56 7.11 3.16
N ASP A 80 -35.30 7.10 3.61
CA ASP A 80 -34.80 7.92 4.73
C ASP A 80 -34.69 9.41 4.32
N GLU A 81 -35.10 10.30 5.23
CA GLU A 81 -35.12 11.75 5.05
C GLU A 81 -33.72 12.37 4.93
N ASP A 82 -32.72 11.76 5.58
CA ASP A 82 -31.34 12.25 5.59
C ASP A 82 -30.37 11.33 4.82
N ALA A 83 -30.89 10.41 4.01
CA ALA A 83 -30.13 9.41 3.23
C ALA A 83 -28.96 9.97 2.39
N TYR A 84 -29.15 11.17 1.82
CA TYR A 84 -28.17 11.88 1.00
C TYR A 84 -27.14 12.68 1.83
N LYS A 85 -27.34 12.77 3.15
CA LYS A 85 -26.44 13.43 4.12
C LYS A 85 -25.69 12.46 5.02
N LEU A 86 -26.20 11.24 5.19
CA LEU A 86 -25.58 10.23 6.04
C LEU A 86 -24.41 9.54 5.33
N PRO A 87 -23.32 9.15 6.01
CA PRO A 87 -22.36 8.19 5.48
C PRO A 87 -23.04 6.83 5.23
N THR A 88 -22.47 6.00 4.37
CA THR A 88 -23.03 4.68 4.03
C THR A 88 -22.99 3.75 5.25
N GLU A 89 -24.15 3.29 5.73
CA GLU A 89 -24.24 2.41 6.91
C GLU A 89 -23.93 0.95 6.57
N LYS A 90 -23.32 0.28 7.57
CA LYS A 90 -22.80 -1.11 7.59
C LYS A 90 -23.71 -2.17 6.96
N ASP A 91 -25.01 -2.06 7.18
CA ASP A 91 -25.98 -3.11 6.84
C ASP A 91 -26.73 -2.84 5.52
N ASN A 92 -26.51 -1.68 4.91
CA ASN A 92 -27.34 -1.15 3.81
C ASN A 92 -26.72 -1.34 2.42
N VAL A 93 -25.73 -2.22 2.31
CA VAL A 93 -24.93 -2.37 1.10
C VAL A 93 -25.22 -3.71 0.42
N PRO A 94 -26.10 -3.74 -0.61
CA PRO A 94 -26.36 -4.94 -1.39
C PRO A 94 -25.24 -5.11 -2.44
N PHE A 95 -24.04 -5.49 -2.02
CA PHE A 95 -22.98 -5.87 -2.97
C PHE A 95 -23.11 -7.36 -3.29
N ASN A 96 -23.06 -7.70 -4.58
CA ASN A 96 -22.35 -8.93 -4.99
C ASN A 96 -21.03 -8.93 -4.20
N LYS A 97 -20.79 -9.90 -3.31
CA LYS A 97 -19.63 -9.93 -2.40
C LYS A 97 -18.32 -9.68 -3.16
N GLY A 98 -17.94 -8.41 -3.32
CA GLY A 98 -16.76 -7.96 -4.04
C GLY A 98 -15.67 -7.58 -3.04
N PHE A 99 -14.46 -7.32 -3.51
CA PHE A 99 -13.29 -7.11 -2.63
C PHE A 99 -13.47 -5.98 -1.61
N ARG A 100 -14.27 -4.95 -1.94
CA ARG A 100 -14.67 -3.88 -1.00
C ARG A 100 -15.36 -4.40 0.26
N TYR A 101 -16.26 -5.37 0.13
CA TYR A 101 -17.02 -5.94 1.24
C TYR A 101 -16.10 -6.62 2.26
N TYR A 102 -15.09 -7.35 1.77
CA TYR A 102 -14.15 -8.05 2.64
C TYR A 102 -13.23 -7.10 3.37
N ALA A 103 -12.67 -6.09 2.69
CA ALA A 103 -11.92 -5.01 3.33
C ALA A 103 -12.75 -4.31 4.42
N TYR A 104 -14.04 -4.11 4.18
CA TYR A 104 -14.92 -3.45 5.14
C TYR A 104 -15.25 -4.31 6.37
N LEU A 105 -15.49 -5.61 6.19
CA LEU A 105 -15.75 -6.51 7.32
C LEU A 105 -14.47 -6.84 8.10
N ASP A 106 -13.34 -6.88 7.41
CA ASP A 106 -12.02 -7.21 7.96
C ASP A 106 -12.03 -8.55 8.74
N ASP A 107 -12.76 -9.55 8.24
CA ASP A 107 -12.93 -10.84 8.90
C ASP A 107 -11.90 -11.87 8.35
N PRO A 108 -10.98 -12.39 9.19
CA PRO A 108 -9.97 -13.37 8.78
C PRO A 108 -10.53 -14.62 8.11
N LYS A 109 -11.69 -15.10 8.58
CA LYS A 109 -12.33 -16.31 8.07
C LYS A 109 -12.90 -16.06 6.68
N LEU A 110 -13.55 -14.92 6.46
CA LEU A 110 -14.10 -14.58 5.15
C LEU A 110 -13.02 -14.38 4.09
N TYR A 111 -11.85 -13.86 4.46
CA TYR A 111 -10.73 -13.79 3.53
C TYR A 111 -10.28 -15.16 3.04
N LYS A 112 -10.13 -16.13 3.95
CA LYS A 112 -9.61 -17.46 3.61
C LYS A 112 -10.67 -18.35 2.94
N GLU A 113 -11.92 -18.26 3.36
CA GLU A 113 -12.99 -19.17 2.89
C GLU A 113 -13.74 -18.66 1.66
N GLU A 114 -13.80 -17.33 1.45
CA GLU A 114 -14.63 -16.75 0.39
C GLU A 114 -13.86 -15.83 -0.56
N PHE A 115 -13.04 -14.90 -0.04
CA PHE A 115 -12.36 -13.91 -0.89
C PHE A 115 -11.42 -14.56 -1.90
N ASP A 116 -10.66 -15.58 -1.50
CA ASP A 116 -9.77 -16.31 -2.40
C ASP A 116 -10.46 -17.03 -3.55
N LEU A 117 -11.73 -17.36 -3.38
CA LEU A 117 -12.54 -18.03 -4.40
C LEU A 117 -13.09 -17.04 -5.43
N LEU A 118 -12.98 -15.73 -5.17
CA LEU A 118 -13.42 -14.71 -6.09
C LEU A 118 -12.40 -14.57 -7.21
N LEU A 119 -12.79 -15.05 -8.38
CA LEU A 119 -12.06 -14.87 -9.62
C LEU A 119 -12.84 -13.95 -10.56
N THR A 120 -12.13 -13.24 -11.41
CA THR A 120 -12.73 -12.53 -12.54
C THR A 120 -13.39 -13.52 -13.51
N LYS A 121 -14.20 -13.01 -14.45
CA LYS A 121 -14.86 -13.85 -15.47
C LYS A 121 -13.88 -14.64 -16.34
N ASP A 122 -12.64 -14.18 -16.46
CA ASP A 122 -11.53 -14.83 -17.14
C ASP A 122 -10.64 -15.67 -16.21
N GLY A 123 -11.06 -15.89 -14.96
CA GLY A 123 -10.39 -16.79 -14.00
C GLY A 123 -9.15 -16.20 -13.33
N LYS A 124 -8.93 -14.88 -13.40
CA LYS A 124 -7.79 -14.19 -12.78
C LYS A 124 -8.12 -13.69 -11.38
N SER A 125 -7.08 -13.47 -10.59
CA SER A 125 -7.21 -12.89 -9.25
C SER A 125 -7.86 -11.50 -9.29
N ILE A 126 -8.83 -11.29 -8.40
CA ILE A 126 -9.50 -10.00 -8.18
C ILE A 126 -8.56 -8.92 -7.62
N LEU A 127 -7.39 -9.26 -7.08
CA LEU A 127 -6.45 -8.27 -6.52
C LEU A 127 -5.97 -7.26 -7.56
N THR A 128 -5.85 -7.69 -8.82
CA THR A 128 -5.40 -6.84 -9.94
C THR A 128 -6.52 -5.96 -10.51
N GLN A 129 -7.74 -6.12 -10.02
CA GLN A 129 -8.90 -5.48 -10.61
C GLN A 129 -9.23 -4.19 -9.87
N THR A 130 -9.75 -3.25 -10.64
CA THR A 130 -10.44 -2.08 -10.11
C THR A 130 -11.95 -2.30 -10.18
N ASP A 131 -12.67 -1.78 -9.20
CA ASP A 131 -14.13 -1.78 -9.23
C ASP A 131 -14.67 -0.66 -10.14
N GLU A 132 -15.99 -0.46 -10.13
CA GLU A 132 -16.65 0.60 -10.89
C GLU A 132 -16.23 2.03 -10.49
N PHE A 133 -15.55 2.20 -9.36
CA PHE A 133 -15.00 3.48 -8.88
C PHE A 133 -13.50 3.64 -9.22
N GLY A 134 -12.91 2.67 -9.91
CA GLY A 134 -11.48 2.67 -10.21
C GLY A 134 -10.60 2.30 -9.01
N LYS A 135 -11.18 1.79 -7.92
CA LYS A 135 -10.44 1.44 -6.69
C LYS A 135 -10.06 -0.04 -6.68
N THR A 136 -8.87 -0.32 -6.19
CA THR A 136 -8.33 -1.66 -5.96
C THR A 136 -8.72 -2.18 -4.57
N PHE A 137 -8.41 -3.44 -4.29
CA PHE A 137 -8.53 -3.96 -2.93
C PHE A 137 -7.63 -3.22 -1.92
N LEU A 138 -6.41 -2.83 -2.32
CA LEU A 138 -5.50 -2.07 -1.44
C LEU A 138 -6.07 -0.72 -1.04
N ASP A 139 -6.78 -0.04 -1.96
CA ASP A 139 -7.46 1.22 -1.66
C ASP A 139 -8.47 1.05 -0.52
N TYR A 140 -9.24 -0.04 -0.56
CA TYR A 140 -10.23 -0.32 0.48
C TYR A 140 -9.61 -0.86 1.76
N VAL A 141 -8.49 -1.58 1.69
CA VAL A 141 -7.75 -1.97 2.89
C VAL A 141 -7.30 -0.74 3.67
N VAL A 142 -6.79 0.28 2.96
CA VAL A 142 -6.44 1.57 3.58
C VAL A 142 -7.69 2.30 4.05
N GLU A 143 -8.71 2.47 3.20
CA GLU A 143 -9.94 3.21 3.52
C GLU A 143 -10.63 2.68 4.78
N TYR A 144 -10.72 1.36 4.93
CA TYR A 144 -11.39 0.71 6.05
C TYR A 144 -10.45 0.28 7.19
N HIS A 145 -9.16 0.61 7.11
CA HIS A 145 -8.17 0.26 8.13
C HIS A 145 -8.15 -1.25 8.43
N SER A 146 -8.18 -2.04 7.37
CA SER A 146 -8.35 -3.50 7.40
C SER A 146 -7.04 -4.21 7.75
N VAL A 147 -6.80 -4.41 9.06
CA VAL A 147 -5.56 -5.01 9.55
C VAL A 147 -5.50 -6.52 9.29
N ASN A 148 -6.65 -7.21 9.30
CA ASN A 148 -6.70 -8.62 8.91
C ASN A 148 -6.52 -8.78 7.41
N GLY A 149 -6.99 -7.82 6.61
CA GLY A 149 -6.70 -7.73 5.18
C GLY A 149 -5.20 -7.64 4.89
N ILE A 150 -4.45 -6.85 5.66
CA ILE A 150 -2.97 -6.80 5.56
C ILE A 150 -2.35 -8.16 5.88
N ARG A 151 -2.71 -8.76 7.02
CA ARG A 151 -2.16 -10.08 7.41
C ARG A 151 -2.45 -11.14 6.37
N TYR A 152 -3.65 -11.12 5.83
CA TYR A 152 -4.06 -12.01 4.76
C TYR A 152 -3.24 -11.82 3.48
N LEU A 153 -3.05 -10.57 3.00
CA LEU A 153 -2.20 -10.30 1.83
C LEU A 153 -0.74 -10.73 2.06
N HIS A 154 -0.25 -10.64 3.29
CA HIS A 154 1.08 -11.10 3.66
C HIS A 154 1.18 -12.63 3.69
N GLU A 155 0.30 -13.30 4.42
CA GLU A 155 0.33 -14.76 4.60
C GLU A 155 0.03 -15.51 3.31
N GLU A 156 -0.97 -15.07 2.55
CA GLU A 156 -1.53 -15.82 1.43
C GLU A 156 -0.97 -15.36 0.08
N TYR A 157 -0.59 -14.08 -0.03
CA TYR A 157 -0.07 -13.52 -1.28
C TYR A 157 1.38 -13.07 -1.19
N GLY A 158 2.00 -13.07 -0.01
CA GLY A 158 3.41 -12.70 0.14
C GLY A 158 3.70 -11.26 -0.32
N ILE A 159 2.79 -10.32 -0.04
CA ILE A 159 2.91 -8.91 -0.46
C ILE A 159 4.26 -8.32 -0.05
N LYS A 160 5.03 -7.81 -1.02
CA LYS A 160 6.30 -7.09 -0.78
C LYS A 160 6.50 -5.91 -1.72
N LEU A 161 7.00 -4.80 -1.20
CA LEU A 161 7.45 -3.67 -1.98
C LEU A 161 8.89 -3.90 -2.47
N ARG A 162 9.05 -4.26 -3.75
CA ARG A 162 10.36 -4.69 -4.30
C ARG A 162 10.96 -3.78 -5.36
N TRP A 163 10.19 -2.86 -5.92
CA TRP A 163 10.59 -2.13 -7.13
C TRP A 163 10.50 -0.61 -6.97
N TYR A 164 11.21 0.09 -7.86
CA TYR A 164 11.49 1.52 -7.74
C TYR A 164 10.27 2.45 -7.93
N HIS A 165 9.13 1.95 -8.39
CA HIS A 165 7.88 2.72 -8.58
C HIS A 165 6.77 2.37 -7.58
N ASN A 166 7.13 2.03 -6.34
CA ASN A 166 6.19 1.59 -5.30
C ASN A 166 5.28 0.43 -5.74
N GLN A 167 5.86 -0.52 -6.48
CA GLN A 167 5.13 -1.67 -6.99
C GLN A 167 5.15 -2.79 -5.96
N PHE A 168 3.97 -3.18 -5.50
CA PHE A 168 3.80 -4.34 -4.63
C PHE A 168 3.77 -5.62 -5.46
N GLU A 169 4.63 -6.56 -5.10
CA GLU A 169 4.74 -7.90 -5.65
C GLU A 169 3.89 -8.87 -4.84
N PHE A 170 3.16 -9.75 -5.53
CA PHE A 170 2.35 -10.83 -4.95
C PHE A 170 2.70 -12.17 -5.63
N LYS A 171 2.72 -13.26 -4.84
CA LYS A 171 3.31 -14.57 -5.20
C LYS A 171 2.39 -15.79 -5.09
N LYS A 172 1.08 -15.62 -4.96
CA LYS A 172 0.15 -16.74 -4.68
C LYS A 172 0.08 -17.80 -5.79
N ASP A 173 0.28 -17.42 -7.06
CA ASP A 173 0.17 -18.31 -8.21
C ASP A 173 1.52 -18.55 -8.90
N SER A 174 1.56 -19.41 -9.93
CA SER A 174 2.76 -19.68 -10.75
C SER A 174 3.28 -18.47 -11.55
N GLY A 175 2.71 -17.29 -11.32
CA GLY A 175 3.11 -16.00 -11.89
C GLY A 175 3.25 -14.93 -10.82
N MET A 176 4.01 -13.89 -11.16
CA MET A 176 4.23 -12.75 -10.30
C MET A 176 3.28 -11.62 -10.69
N THR A 177 2.52 -11.13 -9.73
CA THR A 177 1.61 -10.00 -9.95
C THR A 177 2.21 -8.74 -9.36
N TRP A 178 2.13 -7.63 -10.09
CA TRP A 178 2.58 -6.32 -9.63
C TRP A 178 1.43 -5.33 -9.63
N ILE A 179 1.28 -4.59 -8.54
CA ILE A 179 0.31 -3.50 -8.43
C ILE A 179 1.07 -2.22 -8.12
N ASN A 180 0.93 -1.21 -8.99
CA ASN A 180 1.35 0.15 -8.69
C ASN A 180 0.31 0.73 -7.74
N PHE A 181 0.74 1.14 -6.56
CA PHE A 181 -0.17 1.66 -5.55
C PHE A 181 0.21 3.06 -5.13
N GLU A 182 -0.60 4.04 -5.56
CA GLU A 182 -0.33 5.46 -5.30
C GLU A 182 -0.42 5.79 -3.80
N ASN A 183 -1.37 5.17 -3.10
CA ASN A 183 -1.62 5.42 -1.67
C ASN A 183 -0.68 4.61 -0.73
N CYS A 184 0.57 4.38 -1.17
CA CYS A 184 1.56 3.57 -0.47
C CYS A 184 1.98 4.12 0.91
N ILE A 185 1.93 5.44 1.10
CA ILE A 185 2.23 6.10 2.40
C ILE A 185 1.16 5.75 3.43
N GLU A 186 -0.13 5.88 3.11
CA GLU A 186 -1.20 5.57 4.05
C GLU A 186 -1.27 4.07 4.36
N PHE A 187 -0.93 3.22 3.38
CA PHE A 187 -0.73 1.80 3.66
C PHE A 187 0.45 1.55 4.60
N ALA A 188 1.55 2.29 4.46
CA ALA A 188 2.68 2.18 5.40
C ALA A 188 2.26 2.60 6.81
N ARG A 189 1.47 3.68 6.93
CA ARG A 189 0.92 4.13 8.23
C ARG A 189 0.04 3.05 8.84
N LEU A 190 -0.82 2.43 8.04
CA LEU A 190 -1.70 1.36 8.51
C LEU A 190 -0.89 0.13 8.97
N VAL A 191 0.09 -0.33 8.18
CA VAL A 191 0.95 -1.46 8.58
C VAL A 191 1.74 -1.11 9.85
N ALA A 192 2.28 0.10 9.96
CA ALA A 192 2.99 0.57 11.15
C ALA A 192 2.08 0.63 12.40
N SER A 193 0.80 0.95 12.22
CA SER A 193 -0.19 0.99 13.32
C SER A 193 -0.45 -0.39 13.95
N MET A 194 -0.13 -1.47 13.24
CA MET A 194 -0.23 -2.84 13.76
C MET A 194 0.86 -3.16 14.80
N ASN A 195 1.85 -2.27 14.96
CA ASN A 195 2.97 -2.38 15.90
C ASN A 195 3.74 -3.71 15.76
N ASP A 196 3.85 -4.19 14.52
CA ASP A 196 4.51 -5.44 14.14
C ASP A 196 5.69 -5.09 13.21
N ALA A 197 6.85 -4.81 13.82
CA ALA A 197 8.02 -4.37 13.09
C ALA A 197 8.58 -5.44 12.14
N ALA A 198 8.39 -6.72 12.47
CA ALA A 198 8.80 -7.82 11.60
C ALA A 198 7.95 -7.83 10.32
N LEU A 199 6.62 -7.75 10.46
CA LEU A 199 5.70 -7.64 9.33
C LEU A 199 5.99 -6.39 8.48
N PHE A 200 6.16 -5.23 9.11
CA PHE A 200 6.46 -3.99 8.40
C PHE A 200 7.75 -4.11 7.57
N ASN A 201 8.83 -4.60 8.17
CA ASN A 201 10.12 -4.76 7.50
C ASN A 201 10.12 -5.88 6.43
N ASP A 202 9.20 -6.83 6.51
CA ASP A 202 9.06 -7.88 5.49
C ASP A 202 8.27 -7.39 4.27
N ILE A 203 7.21 -6.59 4.49
CA ILE A 203 6.43 -5.93 3.43
C ILE A 203 7.27 -4.84 2.77
N TYR A 204 7.90 -3.96 3.55
CA TYR A 204 8.73 -2.85 3.04
C TYR A 204 10.19 -3.24 2.99
N ASP A 205 10.53 -4.07 2.00
CA ASP A 205 11.84 -4.70 1.83
C ASP A 205 12.92 -3.73 1.31
N SER A 206 13.42 -2.88 2.20
CA SER A 206 14.49 -1.91 1.95
C SER A 206 15.81 -2.56 1.51
N TYR A 207 16.03 -3.82 1.90
CA TYR A 207 17.22 -4.61 1.55
C TYR A 207 17.19 -5.02 0.08
N ASN A 208 16.04 -5.48 -0.44
CA ASN A 208 15.91 -5.83 -1.85
C ASN A 208 16.29 -4.65 -2.74
N MET A 209 15.78 -3.46 -2.42
CA MET A 209 16.07 -2.25 -3.19
C MET A 209 17.54 -1.84 -3.12
N PHE A 210 18.14 -1.93 -1.93
CA PHE A 210 19.56 -1.67 -1.74
C PHE A 210 20.44 -2.63 -2.55
N LEU A 211 20.20 -3.95 -2.49
CA LEU A 211 21.03 -4.96 -3.15
C LEU A 211 20.77 -5.07 -4.67
N SER A 212 19.58 -4.71 -5.13
CA SER A 212 19.27 -4.71 -6.56
C SER A 212 19.82 -3.47 -7.26
N ASN A 213 19.65 -2.28 -6.67
CA ASN A 213 19.91 -1.00 -7.34
C ASN A 213 21.07 -0.20 -6.75
N GLY A 214 21.50 -0.48 -5.52
CA GLY A 214 22.54 0.29 -4.82
C GLY A 214 22.10 1.70 -4.38
N HIS A 215 20.85 2.09 -4.64
CA HIS A 215 20.29 3.39 -4.31
C HIS A 215 18.76 3.28 -4.18
N TYR A 216 18.15 4.27 -3.56
CA TYR A 216 16.70 4.44 -3.55
C TYR A 216 16.37 5.55 -4.53
N ALA A 217 15.80 5.21 -5.70
CA ALA A 217 15.42 6.18 -6.73
C ALA A 217 14.62 7.33 -6.10
N SER A 218 15.31 8.44 -5.83
CA SER A 218 14.82 9.52 -4.98
C SER A 218 13.63 10.17 -5.67
N ASN A 219 12.48 10.22 -4.97
CA ASN A 219 11.15 10.65 -5.40
C ASN A 219 10.21 9.55 -5.94
N ASP A 220 10.74 8.51 -6.59
CA ASP A 220 9.91 7.43 -7.14
C ASP A 220 9.59 6.36 -6.10
N THR A 221 10.54 6.09 -5.20
CA THR A 221 10.38 5.11 -4.11
C THR A 221 9.94 5.73 -2.81
N ILE A 222 9.15 4.98 -2.04
CA ILE A 222 8.73 5.36 -0.69
C ILE A 222 9.93 5.50 0.27
N PHE A 223 11.01 4.74 0.06
CA PHE A 223 12.18 4.71 0.93
C PHE A 223 12.97 6.03 0.99
N GLY A 224 12.77 6.92 0.01
CA GLY A 224 13.33 8.27 0.02
C GLY A 224 12.33 9.36 0.44
N ARG A 225 11.07 9.03 0.71
CA ARG A 225 10.02 10.03 1.00
C ARG A 225 10.00 10.40 2.48
N SER A 226 9.87 11.70 2.75
CA SER A 226 9.87 12.24 4.11
C SER A 226 8.80 11.58 4.97
N GLU A 227 7.58 11.47 4.47
CA GLU A 227 6.43 10.92 5.19
C GLU A 227 6.64 9.46 5.61
N TYR A 228 7.42 8.69 4.86
CA TYR A 228 7.76 7.31 5.20
C TYR A 228 8.87 7.24 6.26
N LEU A 229 9.87 8.11 6.15
CA LEU A 229 10.93 8.21 7.16
C LEU A 229 10.37 8.65 8.51
N GLU A 230 9.38 9.56 8.51
CA GLU A 230 8.64 9.94 9.71
C GLU A 230 7.94 8.74 10.37
N ILE A 231 7.31 7.84 9.60
CA ILE A 231 6.67 6.63 10.14
C ILE A 231 7.65 5.79 10.95
N ILE A 232 8.87 5.62 10.43
CA ILE A 232 9.93 4.85 11.11
C ILE A 232 10.43 5.60 12.34
N LEU A 233 10.67 6.91 12.25
CA LEU A 233 11.22 7.72 13.33
C LEU A 233 10.22 7.96 14.49
N ASP A 234 8.93 8.04 14.18
CA ASP A 234 7.85 8.25 15.16
C ASP A 234 7.44 6.94 15.87
N ASN A 235 7.68 5.77 15.28
CA ASN A 235 7.36 4.47 15.88
C ASN A 235 8.60 3.84 16.54
N ASP A 236 8.56 3.62 17.86
CA ASP A 236 9.69 3.06 18.60
C ASP A 236 10.11 1.66 18.11
N ALA A 237 9.18 0.75 17.88
CA ALA A 237 9.52 -0.61 17.44
C ALA A 237 10.19 -0.60 16.05
N LEU A 238 9.67 0.21 15.12
CA LEU A 238 10.27 0.38 13.80
C LEU A 238 11.64 1.05 13.89
N PHE A 239 11.76 2.13 14.66
CA PHE A 239 13.03 2.81 14.85
C PHE A 239 14.11 1.88 15.41
N HIS A 240 13.80 1.08 16.43
CA HIS A 240 14.79 0.15 16.98
C HIS A 240 15.16 -0.96 15.99
N SER A 241 14.21 -1.40 15.15
CA SER A 241 14.46 -2.47 14.17
C SER A 241 15.50 -2.10 13.11
N ILE A 242 15.77 -0.81 12.85
CA ILE A 242 16.76 -0.41 11.84
C ILE A 242 18.20 -0.68 12.29
N PHE A 243 18.43 -0.83 13.60
CA PHE A 243 19.73 -1.14 14.19
C PHE A 243 20.04 -2.64 14.20
N GLU A 244 19.05 -3.49 13.94
CA GLU A 244 19.19 -4.93 14.03
C GLU A 244 20.02 -5.46 12.86
N ARG A 245 21.16 -6.09 13.17
CA ARG A 245 21.92 -6.87 12.20
C ARG A 245 21.24 -8.23 12.02
N ARG A 246 20.75 -8.50 10.82
CA ARG A 246 19.98 -9.73 10.52
C ARG A 246 20.43 -10.37 9.22
N PRO A 247 20.29 -11.70 9.07
CA PRO A 247 20.48 -12.37 7.80
C PRO A 247 19.42 -11.90 6.79
N TYR A 248 19.84 -11.56 5.59
CA TYR A 248 18.96 -11.28 4.46
C TYR A 248 19.37 -12.13 3.26
N GLU A 249 18.47 -13.02 2.82
CA GLU A 249 18.67 -13.84 1.63
C GLU A 249 18.26 -13.07 0.37
N TYR A 250 19.24 -12.70 -0.43
CA TYR A 250 19.03 -12.09 -1.74
C TYR A 250 19.07 -13.14 -2.84
N VAL A 251 17.91 -13.37 -3.47
CA VAL A 251 17.80 -14.27 -4.61
C VAL A 251 18.30 -13.56 -5.86
N LEU A 252 19.32 -14.13 -6.52
CA LEU A 252 19.95 -13.49 -7.66
C LEU A 252 19.00 -13.48 -8.88
N ALA A 253 18.55 -12.30 -9.31
CA ALA A 253 17.62 -12.21 -10.45
C ALA A 253 18.32 -12.45 -11.82
N GLY A 254 19.58 -12.05 -11.96
CA GLY A 254 20.31 -12.07 -13.24
C GLY A 254 20.99 -13.40 -13.57
N SER A 255 20.77 -13.92 -14.79
CA SER A 255 21.42 -15.15 -15.28
C SER A 255 22.95 -15.03 -15.36
N ARG A 256 23.49 -13.82 -15.49
CA ARG A 256 24.94 -13.57 -15.52
C ARG A 256 25.57 -13.77 -14.14
N VAL A 257 25.06 -13.07 -13.12
CA VAL A 257 25.59 -13.16 -11.74
C VAL A 257 25.43 -14.58 -11.19
N LYS A 258 24.30 -15.24 -11.46
CA LYS A 258 24.10 -16.67 -11.13
C LYS A 258 25.16 -17.57 -11.78
N ARG A 259 25.53 -17.31 -13.04
CA ARG A 259 26.57 -18.07 -13.75
C ARG A 259 27.97 -17.79 -13.21
N GLU A 260 28.27 -16.53 -12.87
CA GLU A 260 29.57 -16.12 -12.34
C GLU A 260 29.80 -16.62 -10.91
N LYS A 261 28.81 -16.45 -10.01
CA LYS A 261 28.91 -16.85 -8.60
C LYS A 261 28.56 -18.33 -8.35
N GLN A 262 27.96 -19.02 -9.32
CA GLN A 262 27.51 -20.41 -9.22
C GLN A 262 26.58 -20.72 -8.03
N VAL A 263 25.83 -19.72 -7.55
CA VAL A 263 24.85 -19.84 -6.46
C VAL A 263 23.50 -19.26 -6.88
N ALA A 264 22.42 -19.72 -6.24
CA ALA A 264 21.07 -19.23 -6.50
C ALA A 264 20.73 -17.95 -5.70
N SER A 265 21.30 -17.81 -4.51
CA SER A 265 21.12 -16.70 -3.58
C SER A 265 22.41 -16.42 -2.81
N ILE A 266 22.49 -15.22 -2.21
CA ILE A 266 23.55 -14.81 -1.29
C ILE A 266 22.89 -14.34 0.01
N THR A 267 23.42 -14.74 1.16
CA THR A 267 22.96 -14.25 2.46
C THR A 267 23.90 -13.16 2.97
N TYR A 268 23.35 -11.97 3.20
CA TYR A 268 24.05 -10.83 3.80
C TYR A 268 23.72 -10.72 5.28
N TYR A 269 24.68 -10.27 6.08
CA TYR A 269 24.48 -10.00 7.50
C TYR A 269 24.75 -8.53 7.77
N SER A 270 23.72 -7.70 7.64
CA SER A 270 23.85 -6.24 7.74
C SER A 270 22.67 -5.62 8.49
N ILE A 271 22.88 -4.38 8.93
CA ILE A 271 21.84 -3.50 9.47
C ILE A 271 20.88 -3.07 8.35
N ASN A 272 19.78 -2.40 8.71
CA ASN A 272 18.78 -1.97 7.72
C ASN A 272 19.31 -0.79 6.87
N PRO A 273 19.38 -0.90 5.53
CA PRO A 273 19.93 0.18 4.70
C PRO A 273 19.15 1.50 4.76
N ILE A 274 17.91 1.51 5.28
CA ILE A 274 17.13 2.74 5.48
C ILE A 274 17.74 3.68 6.53
N ILE A 275 18.68 3.18 7.36
CA ILE A 275 19.24 3.90 8.50
C ILE A 275 19.85 5.25 8.12
N ASN A 276 20.55 5.34 6.98
CA ASN A 276 21.20 6.58 6.55
C ASN A 276 20.20 7.62 6.04
N ASN A 277 19.10 7.19 5.40
CA ASN A 277 18.01 8.10 5.05
C ASN A 277 17.28 8.61 6.31
N CYS A 278 17.04 7.73 7.30
CA CYS A 278 16.46 8.12 8.58
C CYS A 278 17.37 9.11 9.33
N LEU A 279 18.70 8.87 9.33
CA LEU A 279 19.66 9.79 9.92
C LEU A 279 19.66 11.14 9.22
N ARG A 280 19.79 11.17 7.89
CA ARG A 280 19.78 12.43 7.12
C ARG A 280 18.52 13.23 7.42
N TYR A 281 17.35 12.59 7.36
CA TYR A 281 16.08 13.26 7.65
C TYR A 281 16.00 13.77 9.09
N ALA A 282 16.44 12.98 10.07
CA ALA A 282 16.46 13.41 11.47
C ALA A 282 17.42 14.60 11.71
N LEU A 283 18.54 14.66 10.99
CA LEU A 283 19.49 15.78 11.05
C LEU A 283 18.97 17.06 10.38
N GLU A 284 18.10 16.93 9.38
CA GLU A 284 17.40 18.07 8.75
C GLU A 284 16.29 18.63 9.66
N HIS A 285 15.77 17.82 10.58
CA HIS A 285 14.61 18.12 11.43
C HIS A 285 14.93 17.90 12.92
N LEU A 286 16.02 18.52 13.40
CA LEU A 286 16.51 18.34 14.77
C LEU A 286 15.52 18.83 15.84
N ASP A 287 14.66 19.79 15.51
CA ASP A 287 13.60 20.30 16.39
C ASP A 287 12.66 19.17 16.87
N LYS A 288 12.40 18.18 16.00
CA LYS A 288 11.59 16.99 16.33
C LYS A 288 12.44 15.76 16.66
N TYR A 289 13.51 15.52 15.90
CA TYR A 289 14.20 14.22 15.90
C TYR A 289 15.64 14.22 16.42
N LYS A 290 16.10 15.28 17.12
CA LYS A 290 17.46 15.31 17.68
C LYS A 290 17.83 14.06 18.49
N HIS A 291 16.92 13.57 19.34
CA HIS A 291 17.17 12.37 20.14
C HIS A 291 17.34 11.10 19.27
N ARG A 292 16.58 10.96 18.16
CA ARG A 292 16.75 9.87 17.19
C ARG A 292 18.08 9.98 16.47
N ALA A 293 18.45 11.17 16.02
CA ALA A 293 19.75 11.41 15.37
C ALA A 293 20.92 11.03 16.30
N ILE A 294 20.87 11.43 17.56
CA ILE A 294 21.87 11.04 18.59
C ILE A 294 21.96 9.51 18.72
N ASN A 295 20.82 8.82 18.78
CA ASN A 295 20.80 7.36 18.90
C ASN A 295 21.45 6.68 17.68
N VAL A 296 21.13 7.13 16.47
CA VAL A 296 21.72 6.58 15.24
C VAL A 296 23.22 6.88 15.17
N LEU A 297 23.67 8.08 15.54
CA LEU A 297 25.10 8.41 15.55
C LEU A 297 25.89 7.60 16.57
N LYS A 298 25.37 7.43 17.79
CA LYS A 298 26.00 6.59 18.83
C LYS A 298 26.08 5.13 18.39
N PHE A 299 25.02 4.62 17.78
CA PHE A 299 25.03 3.28 17.17
C PHE A 299 26.10 3.20 16.06
N GLY A 300 26.12 4.17 15.15
CA GLY A 300 27.06 4.25 14.04
C GLY A 300 28.52 4.27 14.48
N ILE A 301 28.85 4.98 15.56
CA ILE A 301 30.22 5.00 16.13
C ILE A 301 30.64 3.58 16.51
N LYS A 302 29.78 2.84 17.20
CA LYS A 302 30.06 1.46 17.62
C LYS A 302 30.13 0.52 16.40
N HIS A 303 29.07 0.50 15.59
CA HIS A 303 28.92 -0.37 14.42
C HIS A 303 30.04 -0.19 13.40
N ASN A 304 30.35 1.06 13.01
CA ASN A 304 31.43 1.33 12.07
C ASN A 304 32.80 0.95 12.63
N THR A 305 33.01 1.08 13.95
CA THR A 305 34.26 0.65 14.59
C THR A 305 34.40 -0.86 14.52
N GLU A 306 33.31 -1.61 14.70
CA GLU A 306 33.29 -3.07 14.55
C GLU A 306 33.64 -3.48 13.10
N ILE A 307 33.04 -2.84 12.09
CA ILE A 307 33.38 -3.07 10.67
C ILE A 307 34.89 -2.87 10.41
N LEU A 308 35.45 -1.76 10.89
CA LEU A 308 36.86 -1.43 10.65
C LEU A 308 37.82 -2.34 11.44
N ASN A 309 37.40 -2.84 12.61
CA ASN A 309 38.20 -3.77 13.40
C ASN A 309 38.24 -5.17 12.81
N GLU A 310 37.18 -5.62 12.15
CA GLU A 310 37.13 -6.95 11.52
C GLU A 310 38.13 -7.07 10.37
N VAL A 311 38.41 -5.99 9.62
CA VAL A 311 39.07 -6.08 8.31
C VAL A 311 40.19 -5.04 8.09
N GLY A 312 40.37 -4.08 9.01
CA GLY A 312 41.39 -3.03 8.96
C GLY A 312 40.91 -1.75 8.26
N ALA A 313 41.31 -0.58 8.78
CA ALA A 313 40.77 0.72 8.34
C ALA A 313 41.12 1.14 6.90
N ASP A 314 42.19 0.59 6.32
CA ASP A 314 42.60 0.87 4.95
C ASP A 314 41.90 0.01 3.90
N THR A 315 41.11 -0.95 4.35
CA THR A 315 40.56 -2.02 3.50
C THR A 315 39.14 -1.74 3.03
N TYR A 316 38.45 -0.72 3.56
CA TYR A 316 37.05 -0.47 3.24
C TYR A 316 36.76 0.91 2.64
N CYS A 317 35.83 0.92 1.69
CA CYS A 317 35.30 2.13 1.10
C CYS A 317 33.78 2.06 0.96
N ILE A 318 33.13 3.23 1.14
CA ILE A 318 31.72 3.41 0.82
C ILE A 318 31.58 3.42 -0.70
N CYS A 319 30.68 2.56 -1.21
CA CYS A 319 30.45 2.35 -2.63
C CYS A 319 29.14 2.95 -3.14
N ASN A 320 28.26 3.45 -2.26
CA ASN A 320 26.99 4.08 -2.65
C ASN A 320 26.45 5.08 -1.61
N GLU A 321 25.40 5.80 -1.99
CA GLU A 321 24.71 6.81 -1.17
C GLU A 321 23.90 6.23 0.01
N LEU A 322 23.75 4.91 0.09
CA LEU A 322 23.08 4.23 1.19
C LEU A 322 24.06 3.71 2.23
N GLY A 323 25.37 3.97 2.04
CA GLY A 323 26.43 3.61 2.98
C GLY A 323 26.94 2.18 2.79
N GLY A 324 26.66 1.53 1.66
CA GLY A 324 27.23 0.21 1.37
C GLY A 324 28.76 0.24 1.38
N VAL A 325 29.36 -0.76 2.03
CA VAL A 325 30.81 -0.87 2.22
C VAL A 325 31.37 -2.07 1.46
N ILE A 326 32.47 -1.88 0.72
CA ILE A 326 33.17 -2.94 -0.03
C ILE A 326 34.68 -2.92 0.22
N GLY A 327 35.32 -4.09 0.12
CA GLY A 327 36.78 -4.20 0.19
C GLY A 327 37.48 -3.38 -0.90
N SER A 328 38.51 -2.63 -0.54
CA SER A 328 39.22 -1.62 -1.36
C SER A 328 39.96 -2.20 -2.57
N GLY A 329 40.15 -3.53 -2.61
CA GLY A 329 40.69 -4.25 -3.76
C GLY A 329 39.64 -4.68 -4.79
N ARG A 330 38.34 -4.48 -4.55
CA ARG A 330 37.27 -4.81 -5.49
C ARG A 330 37.03 -3.60 -6.41
N THR A 331 37.23 -3.81 -7.72
CA THR A 331 37.06 -2.79 -8.76
C THR A 331 35.87 -3.05 -9.67
N ASP A 332 35.26 -4.24 -9.59
CA ASP A 332 34.04 -4.61 -10.28
C ASP A 332 32.81 -4.29 -9.42
N TRP A 333 32.19 -3.15 -9.70
CA TRP A 333 30.93 -2.81 -9.06
C TRP A 333 29.79 -3.65 -9.65
N PHE A 334 29.45 -4.74 -8.96
CA PHE A 334 28.10 -5.29 -8.98
C PHE A 334 27.37 -4.84 -7.71
N SER A 335 26.09 -4.49 -7.83
CA SER A 335 25.23 -4.05 -6.72
C SER A 335 25.11 -5.06 -5.57
N CYS A 336 25.62 -6.28 -5.75
CA CYS A 336 25.56 -7.39 -4.81
C CYS A 336 26.90 -7.72 -4.10
N ASP A 337 27.96 -6.91 -4.22
CA ASP A 337 29.24 -7.22 -3.54
C ASP A 337 29.51 -6.33 -2.31
N VAL A 338 28.43 -5.97 -1.60
CA VAL A 338 28.46 -5.22 -0.33
C VAL A 338 28.73 -6.17 0.83
N ASP A 339 29.70 -5.82 1.68
CA ASP A 339 30.03 -6.59 2.88
C ASP A 339 29.18 -6.16 4.10
N ASP A 340 28.95 -4.85 4.28
CA ASP A 340 28.03 -4.29 5.30
C ASP A 340 27.59 -2.87 4.92
N ILE A 341 26.86 -2.20 5.83
CA ILE A 341 26.37 -0.84 5.69
C ILE A 341 26.99 0.01 6.79
N ALA A 342 27.75 1.03 6.42
CA ALA A 342 28.26 2.03 7.33
C ALA A 342 27.22 3.13 7.57
N VAL A 343 27.12 3.58 8.81
CA VAL A 343 26.41 4.81 9.14
C VAL A 343 27.30 5.99 8.78
N TYR A 344 26.80 6.98 8.05
CA TYR A 344 27.59 8.15 7.70
C TYR A 344 26.74 9.41 7.59
N VAL A 345 27.39 10.57 7.58
CA VAL A 345 26.74 11.88 7.42
C VAL A 345 27.32 12.59 6.20
N ASP A 346 26.45 13.11 5.34
CA ASP A 346 26.80 13.89 4.15
C ASP A 346 26.19 15.30 4.11
N ILE A 347 25.49 15.71 5.16
CA ILE A 347 24.95 17.06 5.29
C ILE A 347 25.69 17.86 6.36
N LYS A 348 25.65 19.18 6.26
CA LYS A 348 26.18 20.08 7.30
C LYS A 348 25.10 20.31 8.36
N VAL A 349 25.50 20.25 9.63
CA VAL A 349 24.60 20.41 10.77
C VAL A 349 25.11 21.53 11.67
N ASN A 350 24.20 22.36 12.18
CA ASN A 350 24.50 23.46 13.08
C ASN A 350 24.04 23.14 14.51
N ASP A 351 24.60 22.08 15.11
CA ASP A 351 24.36 21.67 16.49
C ASP A 351 25.65 21.06 17.07
N ASP A 352 26.18 21.63 18.15
CA ASP A 352 27.49 21.28 18.70
C ASP A 352 27.56 19.82 19.20
N GLU A 353 26.48 19.32 19.80
CA GLU A 353 26.41 17.95 20.31
C GLU A 353 26.40 16.95 19.15
N ILE A 354 25.60 17.23 18.13
CA ILE A 354 25.56 16.40 16.91
C ILE A 354 26.92 16.43 16.20
N ASN A 355 27.53 17.60 16.04
CA ASN A 355 28.84 17.73 15.40
C ASN A 355 29.93 16.94 16.15
N ALA A 356 29.92 16.98 17.49
CA ALA A 356 30.85 16.19 18.31
C ALA A 356 30.67 14.67 18.12
N LEU A 357 29.45 14.19 17.88
CA LEU A 357 29.20 12.78 17.56
C LEU A 357 29.63 12.43 16.13
N ILE A 358 29.39 13.33 15.17
CA ILE A 358 29.83 13.15 13.77
C ILE A 358 31.37 13.05 13.70
N GLU A 359 32.10 13.85 14.48
CA GLU A 359 33.57 13.79 14.53
C GLU A 359 34.11 12.45 15.07
N GLN A 360 33.37 11.80 15.95
CA GLN A 360 33.70 10.48 16.50
C GLN A 360 33.34 9.33 15.56
N LEU A 361 32.51 9.58 14.54
CA LEU A 361 32.09 8.55 13.60
C LEU A 361 33.29 8.08 12.75
N PRO A 362 33.61 6.78 12.75
CA PRO A 362 34.72 6.29 11.95
C PRO A 362 34.52 6.58 10.46
N LYS A 363 35.58 7.09 9.81
CA LYS A 363 35.53 7.57 8.43
C LYS A 363 35.96 6.47 7.46
N PHE A 364 35.18 6.29 6.41
CA PHE A 364 35.48 5.39 5.30
C PHE A 364 35.98 6.20 4.10
N LYS A 365 36.85 5.60 3.28
CA LYS A 365 37.18 6.15 1.95
C LYS A 365 35.91 6.10 1.07
N LYS A 366 35.76 7.03 0.13
CA LYS A 366 34.66 6.99 -0.86
C LYS A 366 35.23 6.58 -2.22
N ILE A 367 34.60 5.61 -2.88
CA ILE A 367 34.82 5.38 -4.32
C ILE A 367 33.97 6.42 -5.05
N TYR A 368 34.60 7.31 -5.79
CA TYR A 368 33.91 8.28 -6.67
C TYR A 368 33.88 7.75 -8.09
#